data_AF-A0A358R5L8-F1
#
_entry.id   AF-A0A358R5L8-F1
#
_cell.length_a   1.000
_cell.length_b   1.000
_cell.length_c   1.000
_cell.angle_alpha   90.00
_cell.angle_beta   90.00
_cell.angle_gamma   90.00
#
_symmetry.space_group_name_H-M   'P 1'
#
loop_
_entity.id
_entity.type
_entity.pdbx_description
1 polymer ?
#
loop_
_entity_poly.entity_id
_entity_poly.type
_entity_poly.pdbx_seq_one_letter_code
_entity_poly.pdbx_strand_id
1 'polypeptide(L)'
;MLRLIRDVLNAHPTGKGTNIREALHYVNRLLNRRSIVVVASDFQDQGYQKELRMTRGMHDLICLQIEDKAEKKLPDMGLLPVKHPETGETQWLDTSSKRVRAEHEAFYVQAQHDLETMFLKMKLDTIRINTNDSYVKPLVSFFQRRIHRG
;
A
#
# COMPACT_ATOMS: atom_id res chain seq x y z
N MET A 1 -1.67 -17.39 -17.77
CA MET A 1 -0.90 -16.25 -17.23
C MET A 1 -1.42 -14.91 -17.75
N LEU A 2 -1.40 -14.62 -19.07
CA LEU A 2 -1.88 -13.35 -19.64
C LEU A 2 -3.35 -12.98 -19.30
N ARG A 3 -4.24 -13.97 -19.13
CA ARG A 3 -5.65 -13.74 -18.77
C ARG A 3 -5.81 -13.14 -17.37
N LEU A 4 -5.08 -13.64 -16.37
CA LEU A 4 -5.16 -13.13 -14.98
C LEU A 4 -4.62 -11.69 -14.88
N ILE A 5 -3.52 -11.39 -15.57
CA ILE A 5 -2.97 -10.03 -15.64
C ILE A 5 -3.97 -9.11 -16.33
N ARG A 6 -4.58 -9.57 -17.43
CA ARG A 6 -5.62 -8.81 -18.14
C ARG A 6 -6.85 -8.57 -17.28
N ASP A 7 -7.31 -9.57 -16.52
CA ASP A 7 -8.47 -9.44 -15.64
C ASP A 7 -8.20 -8.44 -14.50
N VAL A 8 -6.97 -8.39 -13.97
CA VAL A 8 -6.54 -7.36 -13.01
C VAL A 8 -6.47 -5.97 -13.66
N LEU A 9 -5.89 -5.86 -14.86
CA LEU A 9 -5.79 -4.58 -15.58
C LEU A 9 -7.14 -4.05 -16.07
N ASN A 10 -8.11 -4.94 -16.29
CA ASN A 10 -9.47 -4.61 -16.74
C ASN A 10 -10.47 -4.56 -15.58
N ALA A 11 -10.03 -4.77 -14.34
CA ALA A 11 -10.89 -4.63 -13.17
C ALA A 11 -11.26 -3.15 -13.02
N HIS A 12 -12.53 -2.84 -13.23
CA HIS A 12 -13.05 -1.50 -12.98
C HIS A 12 -13.59 -1.46 -11.55
N PRO A 13 -13.05 -0.63 -10.65
CA PRO A 13 -13.56 -0.52 -9.30
C PRO A 13 -15.03 -0.05 -9.34
N THR A 14 -15.94 -0.86 -8.78
CA THR A 14 -17.36 -0.53 -8.67
C THR A 14 -17.70 0.24 -7.40
N GLY A 15 -16.77 0.28 -6.43
CA GLY A 15 -16.88 1.02 -5.16
C GLY A 15 -15.93 2.21 -5.09
N LYS A 16 -16.16 3.11 -4.14
CA LYS A 16 -15.38 4.34 -3.94
C LYS A 16 -14.40 4.31 -2.76
N GLY A 17 -14.46 3.28 -1.92
CA GLY A 17 -13.66 3.20 -0.69
C GLY A 17 -12.66 2.06 -0.69
N THR A 18 -11.65 2.19 0.15
CA THR A 18 -10.67 1.14 0.45
C THR A 18 -11.09 0.37 1.69
N ASN A 19 -11.06 -0.97 1.65
CA ASN A 19 -11.29 -1.81 2.82
C ASN A 19 -10.43 -3.07 2.73
N ILE A 20 -9.15 -2.92 3.10
CA ILE A 20 -8.15 -3.99 3.10
C ILE A 20 -8.60 -5.13 4.02
N ARG A 21 -9.24 -4.77 5.15
CA ARG A 21 -9.76 -5.72 6.14
C ARG A 21 -10.74 -6.71 5.50
N GLU A 22 -11.76 -6.21 4.82
CA GLU A 22 -12.80 -7.04 4.21
C GLU A 22 -12.25 -7.83 3.02
N ALA A 23 -11.35 -7.23 2.23
CA ALA A 23 -10.69 -7.93 1.13
C ALA A 23 -9.89 -9.14 1.62
N LEU A 24 -9.09 -8.97 2.68
CA LEU A 24 -8.34 -10.07 3.30
C LEU A 24 -9.26 -11.10 3.95
N HIS A 25 -10.32 -10.66 4.63
CA HIS A 25 -11.31 -11.57 5.21
C HIS A 25 -11.95 -12.45 4.13
N TYR A 26 -12.34 -11.87 3.00
CA TYR A 26 -12.90 -12.58 1.87
C TYR A 26 -11.90 -13.58 1.27
N VAL A 27 -10.66 -13.17 1.03
CA VAL A 27 -9.58 -14.05 0.51
C VAL A 27 -9.38 -15.27 1.41
N ASN A 28 -9.32 -15.06 2.72
CA ASN A 28 -9.13 -16.13 3.69
C ASN A 28 -10.29 -17.14 3.73
N ARG A 29 -11.52 -16.69 3.44
CA ARG A 29 -12.69 -17.57 3.34
C ARG A 29 -12.77 -18.32 2.01
N LEU A 30 -12.29 -17.69 0.94
CA LEU A 30 -12.34 -18.26 -0.41
C LEU A 30 -11.23 -19.30 -0.63
N LEU A 31 -10.02 -19.01 -0.12
CA LEU A 31 -8.84 -19.84 -0.33
C LEU A 31 -8.71 -20.94 0.73
N ASN A 32 -9.22 -22.13 0.41
CA ASN A 32 -9.17 -23.28 1.31
C ASN A 32 -7.80 -24.01 1.33
N ARG A 33 -6.87 -23.61 0.46
CA ARG A 33 -5.51 -24.18 0.38
C ARG A 33 -4.47 -23.10 0.57
N ARG A 34 -3.36 -23.44 1.21
CA ARG A 34 -2.20 -22.56 1.35
C ARG A 34 -1.76 -22.09 -0.04
N SER A 35 -1.68 -20.78 -0.21
CA SER A 35 -1.51 -20.09 -1.49
C SER A 35 -0.60 -18.89 -1.28
N ILE A 36 -0.07 -18.33 -2.38
CA ILE A 36 0.63 -17.04 -2.34
C ILE A 36 -0.41 -15.93 -2.48
N VAL A 37 -0.43 -15.00 -1.54
CA VAL A 37 -1.30 -13.82 -1.54
C VAL A 37 -0.44 -12.58 -1.61
N VAL A 38 -0.64 -11.76 -2.64
CA VAL A 38 0.06 -10.49 -2.81
C VAL A 38 -0.95 -9.36 -2.58
N VAL A 39 -0.67 -8.50 -1.59
CA VAL A 39 -1.46 -7.29 -1.32
C VAL A 39 -0.68 -6.09 -1.83
N ALA A 40 -1.23 -5.39 -2.81
CA ALA A 40 -0.66 -4.17 -3.36
C ALA A 40 -1.49 -2.96 -2.92
N SER A 41 -0.89 -2.05 -2.15
CA SER A 41 -1.58 -0.90 -1.55
C SER A 41 -0.57 0.13 -1.04
N ASP A 42 -1.00 1.38 -0.85
CA ASP A 42 -0.30 2.39 -0.05
C ASP A 42 -0.41 2.13 1.47
N PHE A 43 -1.30 1.21 1.88
CA PHE A 43 -1.59 0.81 3.25
C PHE A 43 -2.12 1.94 4.15
N GLN A 44 -2.75 2.96 3.57
CA GLN A 44 -3.31 4.11 4.31
C GLN A 44 -4.67 3.82 4.99
N ASP A 45 -5.25 2.64 4.76
CA ASP A 45 -6.45 2.16 5.45
C ASP A 45 -6.18 1.83 6.95
N GLN A 46 -7.23 1.57 7.74
CA GLN A 46 -7.13 1.27 9.16
C GLN A 46 -7.81 -0.05 9.53
N GLY A 47 -7.41 -0.64 10.65
CA GLY A 47 -8.08 -1.82 11.22
C GLY A 47 -7.84 -3.14 10.48
N TYR A 48 -6.96 -3.20 9.48
CA TYR A 48 -6.65 -4.43 8.75
C TYR A 48 -5.61 -5.33 9.43
N GLN A 49 -4.97 -4.88 10.51
CA GLN A 49 -3.79 -5.51 11.11
C GLN A 49 -4.05 -6.96 11.57
N LYS A 50 -5.27 -7.24 12.07
CA LYS A 50 -5.66 -8.57 12.55
C LYS A 50 -5.78 -9.53 11.36
N GLU A 51 -6.47 -9.12 10.32
CA GLU A 51 -6.71 -9.88 9.10
C GLU A 51 -5.40 -10.13 8.35
N LEU A 52 -4.49 -9.15 8.36
CA LEU A 52 -3.15 -9.30 7.79
C LEU A 52 -2.35 -10.40 8.51
N ARG A 53 -2.39 -10.43 9.85
CA ARG A 53 -1.77 -11.48 10.66
C ARG A 53 -2.40 -12.85 10.42
N MET A 54 -3.73 -12.93 10.31
CA MET A 54 -4.43 -14.17 10.01
C MET A 54 -4.02 -14.70 8.63
N THR A 55 -4.06 -13.83 7.61
CA THR A 55 -3.67 -14.15 6.24
C THR A 55 -2.24 -14.65 6.18
N ARG A 56 -1.30 -14.02 6.89
CA ARG A 56 0.09 -14.48 6.99
C ARG A 56 0.26 -15.88 7.59
N GLY A 57 -0.64 -16.28 8.50
CA GLY A 57 -0.64 -17.62 9.11
C GLY A 57 -1.17 -18.70 8.17
N MET A 58 -2.17 -18.37 7.35
CA MET A 58 -2.82 -19.30 6.43
C MET A 58 -2.14 -19.37 5.06
N HIS A 59 -1.55 -18.27 4.62
CA HIS A 59 -1.03 -18.07 3.29
C HIS A 59 0.40 -17.54 3.32
N ASP A 60 1.05 -17.66 2.18
CA ASP A 60 2.30 -16.99 1.93
C ASP A 60 2.03 -15.54 1.49
N LEU A 61 2.03 -14.63 2.47
CA LEU A 61 1.63 -13.24 2.30
C LEU A 61 2.81 -12.33 1.94
N ILE A 62 2.69 -11.63 0.82
CA ILE A 62 3.61 -10.59 0.35
C ILE A 62 2.89 -9.25 0.32
N CYS A 63 3.46 -8.24 0.96
CA CYS A 63 2.94 -6.87 0.97
C CYS A 63 3.76 -5.99 0.01
N LEU A 64 3.15 -5.59 -1.11
CA LEU A 64 3.71 -4.64 -2.05
C LEU A 64 3.21 -3.23 -1.68
N GLN A 65 4.05 -2.47 -0.98
CA GLN A 65 3.77 -1.08 -0.66
C GLN A 65 4.04 -0.20 -1.88
N ILE A 66 3.03 0.56 -2.28
CA ILE A 66 3.10 1.55 -3.37
C ILE A 66 3.16 2.93 -2.73
N GLU A 67 4.17 3.72 -3.08
CA GLU A 67 4.35 5.08 -2.56
C GLU A 67 4.46 6.08 -3.71
N ASP A 68 4.01 7.32 -3.49
CA ASP A 68 4.36 8.46 -4.34
C ASP A 68 5.30 9.42 -3.61
N LYS A 69 6.32 9.93 -4.31
CA LYS A 69 7.25 10.92 -3.75
C LYS A 69 6.54 12.21 -3.34
N ALA A 70 5.45 12.58 -4.02
CA ALA A 70 4.64 13.74 -3.71
C ALA A 70 3.83 13.57 -2.41
N GLU A 71 3.51 12.32 -2.01
CA GLU A 71 2.86 12.02 -0.73
C GLU A 71 3.82 12.19 0.45
N LYS A 72 5.12 11.97 0.23
CA LYS A 72 6.13 12.24 1.26
C LYS A 72 6.38 13.74 1.43
N LYS A 73 6.60 14.44 0.32
CA LYS A 73 7.02 15.85 0.33
C LYS A 73 6.12 16.68 -0.57
N LEU A 74 5.33 17.53 0.07
CA LEU A 74 4.51 18.50 -0.63
C LEU A 74 5.40 19.48 -1.42
N PRO A 75 5.19 19.64 -2.74
CA PRO A 75 5.88 20.67 -3.51
C PRO A 75 5.36 22.06 -3.13
N ASP A 76 6.18 23.09 -3.31
CA ASP A 76 5.75 24.49 -3.14
C ASP A 76 4.98 24.93 -4.39
N MET A 77 3.65 24.79 -4.35
CA MET A 77 2.75 25.06 -5.48
C MET A 77 1.70 26.14 -5.18
N GLY A 78 1.82 26.82 -4.04
CA GLY A 78 0.80 27.78 -3.60
C GLY A 78 -0.43 27.12 -2.98
N LEU A 79 -1.54 27.84 -3.01
CA LEU A 79 -2.84 27.38 -2.52
C LEU A 79 -3.50 26.51 -3.60
N LEU A 80 -3.65 25.21 -3.32
CA LEU A 80 -4.21 24.26 -4.29
C LEU A 80 -5.38 23.47 -3.71
N PRO A 81 -6.41 23.18 -4.53
CA PRO A 81 -7.50 22.30 -4.13
C PRO A 81 -7.02 20.84 -4.13
N VAL A 82 -7.08 20.18 -2.98
CA VAL A 82 -6.84 18.74 -2.82
C VAL A 82 -8.18 18.04 -2.74
N LYS A 83 -8.40 17.07 -3.64
CA LYS A 83 -9.62 16.27 -3.66
C LYS A 83 -9.37 14.92 -3.01
N HIS A 84 -10.20 14.56 -2.03
CA HIS A 84 -10.16 13.23 -1.42
C HIS A 84 -10.65 12.19 -2.44
N PRO A 85 -9.88 11.11 -2.72
CA PRO A 85 -10.25 10.13 -3.75
C PRO A 85 -11.52 9.36 -3.38
N GLU A 86 -11.75 9.11 -2.09
CA GLU A 86 -12.89 8.30 -1.63
C GLU A 86 -14.22 9.07 -1.45
N THR A 87 -14.20 10.25 -0.79
CA THR A 87 -15.40 11.05 -0.56
C THR A 87 -15.71 12.02 -1.70
N GLY A 88 -14.69 12.40 -2.47
CA GLY A 88 -14.78 13.43 -3.50
C GLY A 88 -14.78 14.87 -2.96
N GLU A 89 -14.67 15.07 -1.64
CA GLU A 89 -14.58 16.38 -1.01
C GLU A 89 -13.30 17.10 -1.42
N THR A 90 -13.39 18.42 -1.59
CA THR A 90 -12.25 19.26 -1.96
C THR A 90 -11.91 20.18 -0.80
N GLN A 91 -10.67 20.10 -0.34
CA GLN A 91 -10.11 20.97 0.69
C GLN A 91 -9.01 21.85 0.08
N TRP A 92 -8.90 23.08 0.56
CA TRP A 92 -7.84 23.99 0.15
C TRP A 92 -6.59 23.76 1.00
N LEU A 93 -5.48 23.43 0.34
CA LEU A 93 -4.19 23.21 1.00
C LEU A 93 -3.21 24.30 0.58
N ASP A 94 -2.74 25.10 1.54
CA ASP A 94 -1.67 26.07 1.31
C ASP A 94 -0.31 25.37 1.36
N THR A 95 0.17 24.93 0.21
CA THR A 95 1.48 24.30 0.09
C THR A 95 2.64 25.30 0.07
N SER A 96 2.38 26.62 0.03
CA SER A 96 3.43 27.64 0.13
C SER A 96 3.95 27.84 1.56
N SER A 97 3.13 27.46 2.54
CA SER A 97 3.52 27.48 3.95
C SER A 97 4.56 26.41 4.26
N LYS A 98 5.79 26.84 4.58
CA LYS A 98 6.86 25.95 5.05
C LYS A 98 6.44 25.12 6.28
N ARG A 99 5.61 25.69 7.16
CA ARG A 99 5.10 25.00 8.35
C ARG A 99 4.19 23.84 7.95
N VAL A 100 3.24 24.07 7.04
CA VAL A 100 2.33 23.02 6.53
C VAL A 100 3.11 21.90 5.86
N ARG A 101 4.11 22.24 5.02
CA ARG A 101 4.98 21.23 4.38
C ARG A 101 5.76 20.40 5.40
N ALA A 102 6.30 21.04 6.43
CA ALA A 102 7.06 20.34 7.48
C ALA A 102 6.17 19.44 8.35
N GLU A 103 4.98 19.90 8.72
CA GLU A 103 3.99 19.11 9.48
C GLU A 103 3.54 17.88 8.68
N HIS A 104 3.29 18.05 7.38
CA HIS A 104 2.92 16.94 6.49
C HIS A 104 4.04 15.91 6.35
N GLU A 105 5.28 16.36 6.12
CA GLU A 105 6.44 15.47 6.02
C GLU A 105 6.66 14.70 7.34
N ALA A 106 6.51 15.36 8.49
CA ALA A 106 6.61 14.71 9.80
C ALA A 106 5.51 13.67 10.02
N PHE A 107 4.26 13.98 9.65
CA PHE A 107 3.15 13.04 9.70
C PHE A 107 3.40 11.81 8.82
N TYR A 108 3.84 12.01 7.57
CA TYR A 108 4.18 10.93 6.66
C TYR A 108 5.29 10.03 7.22
N VAL A 109 6.38 10.64 7.72
CA VAL A 109 7.52 9.89 8.30
C VAL A 109 7.07 9.05 9.48
N GLN A 110 6.22 9.59 10.36
CA GLN A 110 5.68 8.85 11.49
C GLN A 110 4.79 7.68 11.04
N ALA A 111 3.84 7.93 10.13
CA ALA A 111 2.96 6.89 9.60
C ALA A 111 3.75 5.76 8.93
N GLN A 112 4.79 6.11 8.16
CA GLN A 112 5.65 5.13 7.52
C GLN A 112 6.48 4.32 8.53
N HIS A 113 6.98 4.96 9.59
CA HIS A 113 7.66 4.27 10.69
C HIS A 113 6.74 3.27 11.41
N ASP A 114 5.49 3.67 11.65
CA ASP A 114 4.50 2.81 12.31
C ASP A 114 4.15 1.60 11.42
N LEU A 115 4.01 1.81 10.11
CA LEU A 115 3.78 0.75 9.13
C LEU A 115 4.96 -0.23 9.07
N GLU A 116 6.20 0.27 8.99
CA GLU A 116 7.42 -0.56 9.02
C GLU A 116 7.49 -1.41 10.27
N THR A 117 7.24 -0.79 11.41
CA THR A 117 7.28 -1.45 12.71
C THR A 117 6.22 -2.54 12.78
N MET A 118 5.03 -2.28 12.25
CA MET A 118 3.94 -3.25 12.17
C MET A 118 4.32 -4.45 11.28
N PHE A 119 4.85 -4.19 10.08
CA PHE A 119 5.29 -5.23 9.16
C PHE A 119 6.42 -6.09 9.75
N LEU A 120 7.40 -5.46 10.40
CA LEU A 120 8.52 -6.14 11.04
C LEU A 120 8.05 -7.05 12.18
N LYS A 121 7.19 -6.52 13.07
CA LYS A 121 6.60 -7.29 14.19
C LYS A 121 5.84 -8.52 13.70
N MET A 122 5.20 -8.43 12.54
CA MET A 122 4.46 -9.54 11.94
C MET A 122 5.31 -10.47 11.05
N LYS A 123 6.61 -10.16 10.86
CA LYS A 123 7.52 -10.91 9.97
C LYS A 123 6.94 -11.08 8.56
N LEU A 124 6.42 -9.99 8.03
CA LEU A 124 5.86 -9.94 6.68
C LEU A 124 6.97 -9.77 5.66
N ASP A 125 6.81 -10.45 4.54
CA ASP A 125 7.61 -10.19 3.37
C ASP A 125 7.07 -8.94 2.67
N THR A 126 7.90 -7.91 2.54
CA THR A 126 7.50 -6.62 1.99
C THR A 126 8.37 -6.21 0.81
N ILE A 127 7.75 -5.52 -0.14
CA ILE A 127 8.40 -4.90 -1.30
C ILE A 127 7.89 -3.46 -1.36
N ARG A 128 8.81 -2.50 -1.49
CA ARG A 128 8.46 -1.10 -1.70
C ARG A 128 8.72 -0.70 -3.13
N ILE A 129 7.76 -0.02 -3.73
CA ILE A 129 7.87 0.56 -5.06
C ILE A 129 7.36 2.01 -5.04
N ASN A 130 8.04 2.88 -5.77
CA ASN A 130 7.55 4.24 -6.03
C ASN A 130 6.88 4.28 -7.39
N THR A 131 5.76 5.01 -7.51
CA THR A 131 5.02 5.22 -8.76
C THR A 131 5.90 5.73 -9.91
N ASN A 132 6.91 6.54 -9.59
CA ASN A 132 7.78 7.22 -10.54
C ASN A 132 9.15 6.54 -10.77
N ASP A 133 9.39 5.36 -10.16
CA ASP A 133 10.65 4.62 -10.29
C ASP A 133 10.45 3.25 -10.95
N SER A 134 11.53 2.65 -11.44
CA SER A 134 11.46 1.27 -11.99
C SER A 134 11.14 0.26 -10.89
N TYR A 135 9.95 -0.35 -10.95
CA TYR A 135 9.51 -1.41 -10.06
C TYR A 135 10.17 -2.77 -10.33
N VAL A 136 10.82 -2.93 -11.48
CA VAL A 136 11.44 -4.21 -11.90
C VAL A 136 12.56 -4.61 -10.94
N LYS A 137 13.47 -3.69 -10.61
CA LYS A 137 14.60 -3.97 -9.72
C LYS A 137 14.14 -4.43 -8.32
N PRO A 138 13.26 -3.69 -7.60
CA PRO A 138 12.74 -4.13 -6.31
C PRO A 138 12.11 -5.52 -6.32
N LEU A 139 11.27 -5.80 -7.32
CA LEU A 139 10.59 -7.10 -7.45
C LEU A 139 11.59 -8.23 -7.69
N VAL A 140 12.50 -8.08 -8.66
CA VAL A 140 13.51 -9.10 -8.98
C VAL A 140 14.39 -9.39 -7.77
N SER A 141 14.92 -8.35 -7.11
CA SER A 141 15.77 -8.53 -5.93
C SER A 141 15.03 -9.21 -4.78
N PHE A 142 13.74 -8.92 -4.59
CA PHE A 142 12.94 -9.59 -3.57
C PHE A 142 12.77 -11.09 -3.87
N PHE A 143 12.35 -11.45 -5.08
CA PHE A 143 12.13 -12.86 -5.44
C PHE A 143 13.44 -13.65 -5.44
N GLN A 144 14.56 -13.05 -5.83
CA GLN A 144 15.88 -13.66 -5.70
C GLN A 144 16.21 -13.99 -4.24
N ARG A 145 16.09 -13.03 -3.31
CA ARG A 145 16.33 -13.28 -1.88
C ARG A 145 15.42 -14.37 -1.32
N ARG A 146 14.18 -14.44 -1.79
CA ARG A 146 13.19 -15.43 -1.39
C ARG A 146 13.58 -16.85 -1.81
N ILE A 147 14.04 -17.02 -3.06
CA ILE A 147 14.51 -18.32 -3.58
C ILE A 147 15.69 -18.84 -2.75
N HIS A 148 16.59 -17.97 -2.30
CA HIS A 148 17.75 -18.39 -1.49
C HIS A 148 17.42 -18.74 -0.03
N ARG A 149 16.19 -18.46 0.44
CA ARG A 149 15.73 -18.77 1.81
C ARG A 149 14.87 -20.04 1.88
N GLY A 150 14.41 -20.55 0.74
CA GLY A 150 13.64 -21.78 0.61
C GLY A 150 14.54 -22.95 0.23
#